data_AF-A0A017S796-F1
#
_entry.id   AF-A0A017S796-F1
#
_cell.length_a   1.000
_cell.length_b   1.000
_cell.length_c   1.000
_cell.angle_alpha   90.00
_cell.angle_beta   90.00
_cell.angle_gamma   90.00
#
_symmetry.space_group_name_H-M   'P 1'
#
loop_
_entity.id
_entity.type
_entity.pdbx_description
1 polymer ?
#
loop_
_entity_poly.entity_id
_entity_poly.type
_entity_poly.pdbx_seq_one_letter_code
_entity_poly.pdbx_strand_id
1 'polypeptide(L)'
;PCRFRFHGITYRIRVSAHVFSWPDDNNIETADSPKPRLLLIQRALCDTKPEYWEVAGGGVDKQDQNPQNALEREVQEETGLQLSRVTHALPVQTWRRFKGGEWHEWVGLPYIIEVSKQRANSQDVPQPVMEWEDVIRLNPKEHQAFTWATEDEVRSGKYQMFGNHKEAILEAFAIVTRNRSV
;
A
#
# COMPACT_ATOMS: atom_id res chain seq x y z
N PRO A 1 -12.50 -9.66 8.33
CA PRO A 1 -11.53 -9.48 9.44
C PRO A 1 -11.84 -10.30 10.71
N CYS A 2 -10.84 -11.04 11.15
CA CYS A 2 -10.71 -11.71 12.44
C CYS A 2 -10.81 -10.75 13.64
N ARG A 3 -11.14 -11.33 14.80
CA ARG A 3 -11.27 -10.64 16.10
C ARG A 3 -10.26 -11.22 17.07
N PHE A 4 -9.40 -10.39 17.63
CA PHE A 4 -8.34 -10.77 18.58
C PHE A 4 -8.68 -10.20 19.95
N ARG A 5 -8.62 -11.01 21.01
CA ARG A 5 -8.98 -10.56 22.36
C ARG A 5 -7.73 -10.40 23.23
N PHE A 6 -7.51 -9.20 23.76
CA PHE A 6 -6.41 -8.88 24.66
C PHE A 6 -6.94 -8.07 25.86
N HIS A 7 -6.70 -8.54 27.08
CA HIS A 7 -7.28 -7.98 28.32
C HIS A 7 -8.79 -7.66 28.23
N GLY A 8 -9.57 -8.56 27.62
CA GLY A 8 -11.02 -8.41 27.48
C GLY A 8 -11.47 -7.48 26.35
N ILE A 9 -10.56 -6.75 25.71
CA ILE A 9 -10.85 -5.88 24.57
C ILE A 9 -10.71 -6.67 23.27
N THR A 10 -11.69 -6.52 22.36
CA THR A 10 -11.68 -7.19 21.06
C THR A 10 -11.19 -6.23 19.97
N TYR A 11 -10.03 -6.55 19.40
CA TYR A 11 -9.38 -5.81 18.33
C TYR A 11 -9.60 -6.48 16.97
N ARG A 12 -9.62 -5.67 15.93
CA ARG A 12 -9.47 -6.09 14.53
C ARG A 12 -8.15 -5.57 14.01
N ILE A 13 -7.43 -6.39 13.25
CA ILE A 13 -6.15 -6.01 12.67
C ILE A 13 -6.35 -5.67 11.20
N ARG A 14 -5.82 -4.53 10.76
CA ARG A 14 -5.66 -4.15 9.36
C ARG A 14 -4.16 -4.07 9.05
N VAL A 15 -3.77 -4.52 7.87
CA VAL A 15 -2.41 -4.37 7.36
C VAL A 15 -2.42 -3.40 6.17
N SER A 16 -1.31 -2.73 5.91
CA SER A 16 -1.18 -1.88 4.72
C SER A 16 0.23 -1.86 4.15
N ALA A 17 0.32 -1.80 2.82
CA ALA A 17 1.55 -1.94 2.05
C ALA A 17 1.95 -0.63 1.37
N HIS A 18 3.11 -0.09 1.75
CA HIS A 18 3.71 1.08 1.11
C HIS A 18 4.75 0.59 0.10
N VAL A 19 4.38 0.61 -1.17
CA VAL A 19 5.21 0.18 -2.29
C VAL A 19 5.80 1.41 -2.98
N PHE A 20 7.12 1.50 -3.02
CA PHE A 20 7.82 2.62 -3.65
C PHE A 20 8.42 2.22 -5.00
N SER A 21 8.28 3.10 -5.98
CA SER A 21 9.09 3.13 -7.19
C SER A 21 10.14 4.22 -7.13
N TRP A 22 11.23 4.01 -7.85
CA TRP A 22 12.29 4.98 -8.03
C TRP A 22 12.50 5.15 -9.52
N PRO A 23 12.29 6.35 -10.09
CA PRO A 23 12.61 6.57 -11.49
C PRO A 23 14.09 6.29 -11.70
N ASP A 24 14.41 5.54 -12.77
CA ASP A 24 15.79 5.20 -13.11
C ASP A 24 16.67 6.45 -13.19
N ASP A 25 17.87 6.37 -12.60
CA ASP A 25 18.89 7.43 -12.63
C ASP A 25 19.34 7.77 -14.07
N ASN A 26 18.99 6.95 -15.07
CA ASN A 26 19.51 7.03 -16.43
C ASN A 26 18.81 8.06 -17.33
N ASN A 27 17.78 8.78 -16.86
CA ASN A 27 17.03 9.72 -17.72
C ASN A 27 16.70 11.06 -17.05
N ILE A 28 17.63 11.60 -16.26
CA ILE A 28 17.46 12.92 -15.63
C ILE A 28 18.71 13.79 -15.91
N GLU A 29 18.64 14.60 -16.97
CA GLU A 29 19.49 15.78 -17.20
C GLU A 29 19.09 16.98 -16.31
N THR A 30 18.49 16.74 -15.13
CA THR A 30 18.17 17.81 -14.16
C THR A 30 18.84 17.56 -12.82
N ALA A 31 19.22 18.65 -12.14
CA ALA A 31 20.02 18.65 -10.92
C ALA A 31 19.31 18.08 -9.66
N ASP A 32 18.14 17.44 -9.80
CA ASP A 32 17.39 16.83 -8.71
C ASP A 32 17.57 15.31 -8.78
N SER A 33 18.08 14.70 -7.70
CA SER A 33 18.12 13.24 -7.56
C SER A 33 16.72 12.62 -7.74
N PRO A 34 16.60 11.40 -8.31
CA PRO A 34 15.29 10.81 -8.54
C PRO A 34 14.56 10.61 -7.22
N LYS A 35 13.38 11.23 -7.13
CA LYS A 35 12.54 11.22 -5.95
C LYS A 35 11.68 9.94 -5.92
N PRO A 36 11.49 9.33 -4.74
CA PRO A 36 10.65 8.15 -4.62
C PRO A 36 9.20 8.51 -4.97
N ARG A 37 8.46 7.55 -5.53
CA ARG A 37 7.01 7.64 -5.73
C ARG A 37 6.33 6.47 -5.05
N LEU A 38 5.18 6.71 -4.43
CA LEU A 38 4.41 5.70 -3.72
C LEU A 38 3.21 5.26 -4.56
N LEU A 39 2.97 3.96 -4.65
CA LEU A 39 1.74 3.44 -5.26
C LEU A 39 0.53 3.79 -4.39
N LEU A 40 -0.43 4.53 -4.97
CA LEU A 40 -1.76 4.71 -4.42
C LEU A 40 -2.80 4.09 -5.35
N ILE A 41 -3.85 3.54 -4.76
CA ILE A 41 -5.02 2.99 -5.44
C ILE A 41 -6.26 3.76 -5.01
N GLN A 42 -7.15 4.01 -5.97
CA GLN A 42 -8.38 4.76 -5.76
C GLN A 42 -9.56 3.80 -5.63
N ARG A 43 -10.34 3.96 -4.56
CA ARG A 43 -11.54 3.16 -4.29
C ARG A 43 -12.59 3.36 -5.37
N ALA A 44 -13.22 2.26 -5.80
CA ALA A 44 -14.25 2.25 -6.83
C ALA A 44 -15.53 2.96 -6.37
N LEU A 45 -16.30 3.51 -7.31
CA LEU A 45 -17.59 4.16 -7.05
C LEU A 45 -18.60 3.27 -6.31
N CYS A 46 -18.54 1.96 -6.52
CA CYS A 46 -19.43 1.00 -5.88
C CYS A 46 -19.01 0.59 -4.46
N ASP A 47 -17.87 1.06 -3.96
CA ASP A 47 -17.37 0.73 -2.64
C ASP A 47 -17.77 1.82 -1.61
N THR A 48 -17.65 1.49 -0.33
CA THR A 48 -17.70 2.44 0.77
C THR A 48 -16.58 3.48 0.64
N LYS A 49 -16.90 4.77 0.82
CA LYS A 49 -15.97 5.89 0.58
C LYS A 49 -15.38 5.85 -0.85
N PRO A 50 -16.23 5.97 -1.86
CA PRO A 50 -15.78 5.97 -3.25
C PRO A 50 -14.80 7.11 -3.50
N GLU A 51 -13.90 6.94 -4.46
CA GLU A 51 -12.94 7.95 -4.94
C GLU A 51 -11.82 8.35 -3.97
N TYR A 52 -11.85 7.86 -2.74
CA TYR A 52 -10.74 8.03 -1.80
C TYR A 52 -9.52 7.22 -2.27
N TRP A 53 -8.34 7.81 -2.10
CA TRP A 53 -7.05 7.19 -2.38
C TRP A 53 -6.48 6.58 -1.11
N GLU A 54 -5.90 5.40 -1.25
CA GLU A 54 -5.22 4.68 -0.18
C GLU A 54 -4.05 3.86 -0.72
N VAL A 55 -3.24 3.34 0.20
CA VAL A 55 -2.30 2.26 -0.09
C VAL A 55 -3.04 0.92 -0.06
N ALA A 56 -2.48 -0.09 -0.73
CA ALA A 56 -3.05 -1.43 -0.70
C ALA A 56 -3.12 -1.96 0.75
N GLY A 57 -4.21 -2.64 1.11
CA GLY A 57 -4.32 -3.32 2.38
C GLY A 57 -5.73 -3.43 2.94
N GLY A 58 -5.96 -4.55 3.62
CA GLY A 58 -7.24 -4.88 4.23
C GLY A 58 -7.09 -5.57 5.58
N GLY A 59 -8.18 -6.23 5.99
CA GLY A 59 -8.27 -6.85 7.31
C GLY A 59 -7.60 -8.22 7.35
N VAL A 60 -6.96 -8.56 8.46
CA VAL A 60 -6.53 -9.96 8.68
C VAL A 60 -7.77 -10.83 8.81
N ASP A 61 -7.91 -11.85 7.98
CA ASP A 61 -9.06 -12.74 7.91
C ASP A 61 -8.75 -14.17 8.37
N LYS A 62 -9.77 -15.04 8.44
CA LYS A 62 -9.65 -16.38 9.06
C LYS A 62 -8.68 -17.31 8.32
N GLN A 63 -8.50 -17.09 7.03
CA GLN A 63 -7.58 -17.84 6.18
C GLN A 63 -6.12 -17.42 6.38
N ASP A 64 -5.89 -16.24 6.94
CA ASP A 64 -4.56 -15.68 7.13
C ASP A 64 -3.95 -16.26 8.42
N GLN A 65 -2.83 -16.99 8.30
CA GLN A 65 -2.17 -17.58 9.48
C GLN A 65 -1.49 -16.52 10.36
N ASN A 66 -1.10 -15.39 9.76
CA ASN A 66 -0.45 -14.26 10.43
C ASN A 66 -0.70 -12.97 9.61
N PRO A 67 -0.37 -11.77 10.15
CA PRO A 67 -0.58 -10.50 9.45
C PRO A 67 0.19 -10.38 8.12
N GLN A 68 1.35 -11.03 7.98
CA GLN A 68 2.10 -11.00 6.71
C GLN A 68 1.38 -11.77 5.60
N ASN A 69 0.72 -12.90 5.91
CA ASN A 69 -0.12 -13.60 4.93
C ASN A 69 -1.29 -12.73 4.47
N ALA A 70 -1.91 -11.97 5.38
CA ALA A 70 -2.92 -11.00 5.01
C ALA A 70 -2.33 -9.90 4.11
N LEU A 71 -1.15 -9.39 4.43
CA LEU A 71 -0.49 -8.33 3.65
C LEU A 71 -0.19 -8.82 2.22
N GLU A 72 0.34 -10.04 2.07
CA GLU A 72 0.62 -10.65 0.76
C GLU A 72 -0.67 -10.82 -0.06
N ARG A 73 -1.73 -11.35 0.56
CA ARG A 73 -3.03 -11.51 -0.08
C ARG A 73 -3.61 -10.18 -0.57
N GLU A 74 -3.67 -9.18 0.31
CA GLU A 74 -4.28 -7.88 -0.02
C GLU A 74 -3.49 -7.17 -1.13
N VAL A 75 -2.15 -7.22 -1.08
CA VAL A 75 -1.31 -6.69 -2.17
C VAL A 75 -1.62 -7.38 -3.48
N GLN A 76 -1.71 -8.72 -3.48
CA GLN A 76 -2.00 -9.48 -4.69
C GLN A 76 -3.41 -9.21 -5.23
N GLU A 77 -4.42 -9.21 -4.35
CA GLU A 77 -5.82 -9.00 -4.72
C GLU A 77 -6.04 -7.59 -5.29
N GLU A 78 -5.48 -6.55 -4.64
CA GLU A 78 -5.77 -5.16 -5.00
C GLU A 78 -4.87 -4.58 -6.10
N THR A 79 -3.67 -5.14 -6.29
CA THR A 79 -2.67 -4.57 -7.23
C THR A 79 -2.11 -5.58 -8.24
N GLY A 80 -2.34 -6.88 -8.04
CA GLY A 80 -1.71 -7.94 -8.82
C GLY A 80 -0.22 -8.17 -8.53
N LEU A 81 0.40 -7.34 -7.68
CA LEU A 81 1.80 -7.48 -7.29
C LEU A 81 1.99 -8.63 -6.31
N GLN A 82 3.20 -9.18 -6.26
CA GLN A 82 3.58 -10.21 -5.28
C GLN A 82 4.54 -9.62 -4.26
N LEU A 83 4.21 -9.76 -2.98
CA LEU A 83 5.10 -9.36 -1.89
C LEU A 83 6.38 -10.19 -1.94
N SER A 84 7.53 -9.52 -2.01
CA SER A 84 8.85 -10.17 -1.94
C SER A 84 9.39 -10.11 -0.53
N ARG A 85 9.39 -8.92 0.09
CA ARG A 85 9.99 -8.69 1.39
C ARG A 85 9.35 -7.51 2.11
N VAL A 86 9.16 -7.64 3.42
CA VAL A 86 8.88 -6.49 4.29
C VAL A 86 10.23 -5.86 4.66
N THR A 87 10.44 -4.59 4.29
CA THR A 87 11.69 -3.90 4.61
C THR A 87 11.61 -3.16 5.94
N HIS A 88 10.46 -2.55 6.23
CA HIS A 88 10.26 -1.76 7.45
C HIS A 88 8.83 -1.90 7.96
N ALA A 89 8.69 -1.99 9.28
CA ALA A 89 7.41 -1.73 9.95
C ALA A 89 7.31 -0.25 10.31
N LEU A 90 6.19 0.37 9.96
CA LEU A 90 5.86 1.74 10.34
C LEU A 90 5.20 1.75 11.73
N PRO A 91 5.10 2.90 12.41
CA PRO A 91 4.46 3.00 13.72
C PRO A 91 3.04 2.39 13.72
N VAL A 92 2.77 1.54 14.71
CA VAL A 92 1.46 0.90 14.90
C VAL A 92 0.40 1.97 15.11
N GLN A 93 -0.73 1.82 14.43
CA GLN A 93 -1.85 2.74 14.52
C GLN A 93 -3.00 2.10 15.28
N THR A 94 -3.72 2.87 16.09
CA THR A 94 -4.94 2.40 16.76
C THR A 94 -6.07 3.39 16.56
N TRP A 95 -7.28 2.88 16.32
CA TRP A 95 -8.46 3.73 16.20
C TRP A 95 -9.74 2.96 16.57
N ARG A 96 -10.79 3.73 16.86
CA ARG A 96 -12.13 3.22 17.13
C ARG A 96 -13.05 3.53 15.99
N ARG A 97 -13.87 2.57 15.59
CA ARG A 97 -14.93 2.77 14.58
C ARG A 97 -16.26 2.28 15.12
N PHE A 98 -17.24 3.17 15.14
CA PHE A 98 -18.62 2.80 15.41
C PHE A 98 -19.24 2.17 14.14
N LYS A 99 -19.76 0.95 14.25
CA LYS A 99 -20.44 0.26 13.13
C LYS A 99 -21.47 -0.72 13.70
N GLY A 100 -22.71 -0.61 13.23
CA GLY A 100 -23.79 -1.53 13.60
C GLY A 100 -24.17 -1.46 15.08
N GLY A 101 -24.16 -0.26 15.68
CA GLY A 101 -24.53 -0.08 17.10
C GLY A 101 -23.41 -0.36 18.10
N GLU A 102 -22.24 -0.82 17.64
CA GLU A 102 -21.12 -1.20 18.50
C GLU A 102 -19.84 -0.44 18.15
N TRP A 103 -19.01 -0.19 19.17
CA TRP A 103 -17.64 0.29 19.01
C TRP A 103 -16.70 -0.88 18.70
N HIS A 104 -15.91 -0.73 17.64
CA HIS A 104 -14.89 -1.71 17.25
C HIS A 104 -13.51 -1.07 17.37
N GLU A 105 -12.61 -1.74 18.08
CA GLU A 105 -11.21 -1.35 18.23
C GLU A 105 -10.40 -1.92 17.07
N TRP A 106 -9.54 -1.09 16.48
CA TRP A 106 -8.69 -1.47 15.37
C TRP A 106 -7.22 -1.21 15.66
N VAL A 107 -6.39 -2.11 15.16
CA VAL A 107 -4.94 -2.00 15.11
C VAL A 107 -4.51 -2.03 13.65
N GLY A 108 -3.79 -1.00 13.21
CA GLY A 108 -3.18 -0.91 11.90
C GLY A 108 -1.71 -1.27 11.99
N LEU A 109 -1.27 -2.17 11.11
CA LEU A 109 0.12 -2.57 10.93
C LEU A 109 0.58 -2.14 9.53
N PRO A 110 1.06 -0.89 9.39
CA PRO A 110 1.60 -0.40 8.14
C PRO A 110 3.03 -0.90 7.91
N TYR A 111 3.34 -1.29 6.68
CA TYR A 111 4.64 -1.79 6.28
C TYR A 111 5.14 -1.10 5.02
N ILE A 112 6.44 -0.87 4.92
CA ILE A 112 7.12 -0.62 3.66
C ILE A 112 7.58 -1.98 3.12
N ILE A 113 7.25 -2.26 1.85
CA ILE A 113 7.51 -3.57 1.24
C ILE A 113 8.23 -3.42 -0.09
N GLU A 114 8.93 -4.48 -0.46
CA GLU A 114 9.41 -4.75 -1.81
C GLU A 114 8.50 -5.78 -2.48
N VAL A 115 8.30 -5.63 -3.79
CA VAL A 115 7.50 -6.52 -4.61
C VAL A 115 8.37 -7.23 -5.63
N SER A 116 8.00 -8.46 -6.00
CA SER A 116 8.72 -9.24 -7.00
C SER A 116 8.57 -8.61 -8.38
N LYS A 117 9.69 -8.34 -9.06
CA LYS A 117 9.68 -8.00 -10.50
C LYS A 117 9.22 -9.22 -11.27
N GLN A 118 7.98 -9.24 -11.77
CA GLN A 118 7.53 -10.32 -12.63
C GLN A 118 8.37 -10.30 -13.92
N ARG A 119 9.19 -11.33 -14.13
CA ARG A 119 9.75 -11.58 -15.46
C ARG A 119 8.59 -12.02 -16.33
N ALA A 120 8.34 -11.32 -17.44
CA ALA A 120 7.46 -11.85 -18.47
C ALA A 120 7.93 -13.27 -18.81
N ASN A 121 7.04 -14.26 -18.71
CA ASN A 121 7.32 -15.62 -19.18
C ASN A 121 7.54 -15.56 -20.69
N SER A 122 8.78 -15.33 -21.12
CA SER A 122 9.17 -15.40 -22.52
C SER A 122 9.54 -16.85 -22.84
N GLN A 123 8.52 -17.67 -23.09
CA GLN A 123 8.67 -18.70 -24.12
C GLN A 123 8.58 -17.97 -25.48
N ASP A 124 9.75 -17.82 -26.10
CA ASP A 124 10.00 -17.58 -27.53
C ASP A 124 9.59 -16.25 -28.22
N VAL A 125 9.34 -15.15 -27.51
CA VAL A 125 9.27 -13.81 -28.14
C VAL A 125 10.00 -12.76 -27.29
N PRO A 126 10.93 -11.95 -27.86
CA PRO A 126 11.44 -10.76 -27.20
C PRO A 126 10.31 -9.75 -27.08
N GLN A 127 9.58 -9.77 -25.95
CA GLN A 127 8.68 -8.69 -25.60
C GLN A 127 9.49 -7.54 -24.98
N PRO A 128 9.12 -6.28 -25.22
CA PRO A 128 9.73 -5.16 -24.52
C PRO A 128 9.65 -5.43 -23.01
N VAL A 129 10.76 -5.19 -22.31
CA VAL A 129 10.86 -5.33 -20.87
C VAL A 129 9.85 -4.35 -20.27
N MET A 130 8.67 -4.83 -19.89
CA MET A 130 7.68 -4.00 -19.23
C MET A 130 8.18 -3.78 -17.81
N GLU A 131 8.44 -2.53 -17.46
CA GLU A 131 8.80 -2.19 -16.08
C GLU A 131 7.66 -2.62 -15.17
N TRP A 132 7.99 -3.24 -14.05
CA TRP A 132 7.01 -3.82 -13.11
C TRP A 132 5.97 -2.78 -12.63
N GLU A 133 6.32 -1.50 -12.70
CA GLU A 133 5.52 -0.33 -12.36
C GLU A 133 4.30 -0.14 -13.28
N ASP A 134 4.34 -0.72 -14.49
CA ASP A 134 3.25 -0.71 -15.46
C ASP A 134 2.36 -1.96 -15.38
N VAL A 135 2.71 -2.92 -14.51
CA VAL A 135 2.01 -4.22 -14.41
C VAL A 135 0.91 -4.22 -13.33
N ILE A 136 0.49 -3.04 -12.85
CA ILE A 136 -0.58 -2.93 -11.84
C ILE A 136 -1.91 -3.44 -12.42
N ARG A 137 -2.50 -4.42 -11.72
CA ARG A 137 -3.81 -5.00 -12.05
C ARG A 137 -4.74 -4.81 -10.87
N LEU A 138 -5.56 -3.76 -10.95
CA LEU A 138 -6.52 -3.45 -9.91
C LEU A 138 -7.66 -4.46 -9.86
N ASN A 139 -8.16 -4.73 -8.66
CA ASN A 139 -9.45 -5.40 -8.49
C ASN A 139 -10.59 -4.41 -8.80
N PRO A 140 -11.32 -4.55 -9.92
CA PRO A 140 -12.32 -3.58 -10.34
C PRO A 140 -13.55 -3.53 -9.42
N LYS A 141 -13.71 -4.49 -8.49
CA LYS A 141 -14.79 -4.47 -7.50
C LYS A 141 -14.53 -3.48 -6.37
N GLU A 142 -13.26 -3.15 -6.12
CA GLU A 142 -12.81 -2.39 -4.96
C GLU A 142 -12.07 -1.12 -5.36
N HIS A 143 -11.37 -1.13 -6.51
CA HIS A 143 -10.54 -0.04 -6.98
C HIS A 143 -10.73 0.25 -8.47
N GLN A 144 -10.55 1.51 -8.85
CA GLN A 144 -10.83 1.99 -10.22
C GLN A 144 -9.65 2.69 -10.90
N ALA A 145 -8.67 3.17 -10.14
CA ALA A 145 -7.51 3.88 -10.67
C ALA A 145 -6.29 3.69 -9.76
N PHE A 146 -5.09 3.88 -10.30
CA PHE A 146 -3.84 3.91 -9.54
C PHE A 146 -2.96 5.07 -9.99
N THR A 147 -2.01 5.45 -9.14
CA THR A 147 -0.99 6.44 -9.46
C THR A 147 0.29 6.19 -8.68
N TRP A 148 1.41 6.63 -9.23
CA TRP A 148 2.69 6.74 -8.54
C TRP A 148 2.84 8.17 -8.00
N ALA A 149 2.38 8.37 -6.77
CA ALA A 149 2.30 9.68 -6.11
C ALA A 149 3.66 10.15 -5.58
N THR A 150 3.97 11.44 -5.74
CA THR A 150 5.14 12.03 -5.07
C THR A 150 4.82 12.48 -3.65
N GLU A 151 5.85 12.69 -2.83
CA GLU A 151 5.68 13.23 -1.47
C GLU A 151 4.98 14.60 -1.48
N ASP A 152 5.35 15.49 -2.40
CA ASP A 152 4.79 16.83 -2.53
C ASP A 152 3.30 16.81 -2.91
N GLU A 153 2.90 15.88 -3.78
CA GLU A 153 1.48 15.69 -4.14
C GLU A 153 0.66 15.22 -2.95
N VAL A 154 1.18 14.28 -2.15
CA VAL A 154 0.51 13.84 -0.91
C VAL A 154 0.45 14.99 0.10
N ARG A 155 1.55 15.73 0.28
CA ARG A 155 1.65 16.86 1.21
C ARG A 155 0.67 17.97 0.86
N SER A 156 0.56 18.33 -0.41
CA SER A 156 -0.38 19.34 -0.93
C SER A 156 -1.85 18.90 -0.89
N GLY A 157 -2.12 17.61 -0.64
CA GLY A 157 -3.48 17.09 -0.57
C GLY A 157 -4.11 16.85 -1.95
N LYS A 158 -3.30 16.65 -2.99
CA LYS A 158 -3.78 16.29 -4.34
C LYS A 158 -4.70 15.07 -4.35
N TYR A 159 -4.46 14.14 -3.42
CA TYR A 159 -5.22 12.90 -3.27
C TYR A 159 -6.11 12.96 -2.02
N GLN A 160 -7.42 12.77 -2.20
CA GLN A 160 -8.37 12.70 -1.11
C GLN A 160 -8.19 11.39 -0.34
N MET A 161 -7.70 11.46 0.90
CA MET A 161 -7.39 10.31 1.76
C MET A 161 -8.29 10.29 3.00
N PHE A 162 -8.44 9.12 3.63
CA PHE A 162 -9.28 8.96 4.81
C PHE A 162 -8.45 8.79 6.09
N GLY A 163 -8.90 9.42 7.18
CA GLY A 163 -8.32 9.20 8.50
C GLY A 163 -6.85 9.62 8.55
N ASN A 164 -6.01 8.75 9.10
CA ASN A 164 -4.59 8.95 9.33
C ASN A 164 -3.68 8.38 8.22
N HIS A 165 -4.26 8.09 7.04
CA HIS A 165 -3.52 7.51 5.92
C HIS A 165 -2.41 8.44 5.42
N LYS A 166 -2.69 9.74 5.35
CA LYS A 166 -1.73 10.75 4.90
C LYS A 166 -0.48 10.77 5.78
N GLU A 167 -0.65 10.73 7.09
CA GLU A 167 0.45 10.75 8.05
C GLU A 167 1.31 9.49 7.94
N ALA A 168 0.69 8.32 7.79
CA ALA A 168 1.40 7.05 7.58
C ALA A 168 2.27 7.08 6.31
N ILE A 169 1.71 7.62 5.24
CA ILE A 169 2.37 7.75 3.95
C ILE A 169 3.56 8.71 4.05
N LEU A 170 3.39 9.87 4.67
CA LEU A 170 4.47 10.85 4.84
C LEU A 170 5.59 10.30 5.75
N GLU A 171 5.27 9.51 6.77
CA GLU A 171 6.27 8.78 7.56
C GLU A 171 7.04 7.77 6.69
N ALA A 172 6.33 7.05 5.81
CA ALA A 172 6.96 6.11 4.88
C ALA A 172 7.95 6.81 3.93
N PHE A 173 7.56 7.97 3.36
CA PHE A 173 8.45 8.81 2.56
C PHE A 173 9.69 9.24 3.35
N ALA A 174 9.52 9.68 4.61
CA ALA A 174 10.63 10.10 5.45
C ALA A 174 11.63 8.96 5.71
N ILE A 175 11.14 7.73 5.92
CA ILE A 175 12.01 6.55 6.13
C ILE A 175 12.79 6.21 4.85
N VAL A 176 12.11 6.09 3.69
CA VAL A 176 12.81 5.67 2.46
C VAL A 176 13.81 6.71 1.96
N THR A 177 13.51 8.01 2.14
CA THR A 177 14.43 9.10 1.78
C THR A 177 15.68 9.11 2.67
N ARG A 178 15.53 8.84 3.99
CA ARG A 178 16.67 8.73 4.91
C ARG A 178 17.56 7.55 4.54
N ASN A 179 16.98 6.39 4.25
CA ASN A 179 17.73 5.17 3.96
C ASN A 179 18.51 5.22 2.64
N ARG A 180 18.14 6.07 1.68
CA ARG A 180 18.89 6.26 0.43
C ARG A 180 20.00 7.32 0.54
N SER A 181 19.98 8.13 1.60
CA SER A 181 20.99 9.17 1.87
C SER A 181 22.20 8.65 2.67
N VAL A 182 22.23 7.36 3.01
CA VAL A 182 23.29 6.66 3.76
C VAL A 182 23.94 5.64 2.85
#